data_AF-A0A0C9VHV7-F1
#
_entry.id   AF-A0A0C9VHV7-F1
#
_cell.length_a   1.000
_cell.length_b   1.000
_cell.length_c   1.000
_cell.angle_alpha   90.00
_cell.angle_beta   90.00
_cell.angle_gamma   90.00
#
_symmetry.space_group_name_H-M   'P 1'
#
loop_
_entity.id
_entity.type
_entity.pdbx_description
1 polymer ?
#
loop_
_entity_poly.entity_id
_entity_poly.type
_entity_poly.pdbx_seq_one_letter_code
_entity_poly.pdbx_strand_id
1 'polypeptide(L)'
;MQLLSIFGPILFAVYLVVAQSTPADGNYVIINRGLSSAGNKLAITFNQPGQPPIMAPLVGGANQTWALATCNAVTQTITSVANTGQQISVGSGDSFLMMWSPVFAIWSIRSSTADST
;
A
#
# COMPACT_ATOMS: atom_id res chain seq x y z
N MET A 1 -19.44 54.88 20.39
CA MET A 1 -18.60 53.67 20.35
C MET A 1 -18.64 53.15 18.92
N GLN A 2 -17.50 53.21 18.23
CA GLN A 2 -17.39 52.92 16.80
C GLN A 2 -16.87 51.49 16.65
N LEU A 3 -17.69 50.59 16.09
CA LEU A 3 -17.35 49.19 15.85
C LEU A 3 -16.60 49.09 14.52
N LEU A 4 -15.28 48.92 14.57
CA LEU A 4 -14.46 48.70 13.38
C LEU A 4 -14.35 47.18 13.14
N SER A 5 -15.12 46.67 12.18
CA SER A 5 -15.07 45.28 11.73
C SER A 5 -14.07 45.15 10.59
N ILE A 6 -12.88 44.60 10.86
CA ILE A 6 -11.92 44.22 9.83
C ILE A 6 -12.20 42.76 9.47
N PHE A 7 -13.04 42.53 8.47
CA PHE A 7 -13.07 41.25 7.77
C PHE A 7 -11.81 41.16 6.90
N GLY A 8 -10.71 40.69 7.49
CA GLY A 8 -9.57 40.23 6.70
C GLY A 8 -9.97 38.94 6.00
N PRO A 9 -9.97 38.86 4.65
CA PRO A 9 -10.13 37.59 3.98
C PRO A 9 -8.89 36.77 4.30
N ILE A 10 -9.01 35.84 5.24
CA ILE A 10 -8.02 34.76 5.38
C ILE A 10 -8.22 33.89 4.14
N LEU A 11 -7.47 34.25 3.10
CA LEU A 11 -7.17 33.38 1.99
C LEU A 11 -6.35 32.22 2.57
N PHE A 12 -7.03 31.24 3.17
CA PHE A 12 -6.49 29.89 3.25
C PHE A 12 -6.39 29.43 1.81
N ALA A 13 -5.26 29.74 1.19
CA ALA A 13 -4.74 28.95 0.10
C ALA A 13 -4.69 27.53 0.65
N VAL A 14 -5.71 26.75 0.30
CA VAL A 14 -5.65 25.30 0.32
C VAL A 14 -4.52 24.99 -0.65
N TYR A 15 -3.30 24.97 -0.14
CA TYR A 15 -2.22 24.23 -0.75
C TYR A 15 -2.71 22.79 -0.69
N LEU A 16 -3.50 22.41 -1.69
CA LEU A 16 -3.59 21.04 -2.14
C LEU A 16 -2.21 20.75 -2.72
N VAL A 17 -1.23 20.59 -1.84
CA VAL A 17 -0.14 19.68 -2.11
C VAL A 17 -0.90 18.40 -2.35
N VAL A 18 -1.00 17.98 -3.61
CA VAL A 18 -1.26 16.59 -3.95
C VAL A 18 -0.04 15.85 -3.43
N ALA A 19 0.06 15.75 -2.11
CA ALA A 19 1.05 14.95 -1.44
C ALA A 19 0.66 13.56 -1.89
N GLN A 20 1.52 12.98 -2.73
CA GLN A 20 1.46 11.59 -3.11
C GLN A 20 1.41 10.80 -1.79
N SER A 21 0.21 10.48 -1.31
CA SER A 21 0.04 9.98 0.04
C SER A 21 0.44 8.52 0.03
N THR A 22 1.47 8.21 0.82
CA THR A 22 1.65 6.85 1.28
C THR A 22 0.34 6.45 1.99
N PRO A 23 -0.18 5.23 1.75
CA PRO A 23 -1.32 4.74 2.51
C PRO A 23 -1.08 4.88 4.01
N ALA A 24 -2.14 5.15 4.77
CA ALA A 24 -2.06 5.09 6.23
C ALA A 24 -1.68 3.67 6.69
N ASP A 25 -1.15 3.57 7.91
CA ASP A 25 -0.90 2.26 8.51
C ASP A 25 -2.22 1.50 8.72
N GLY A 26 -2.21 0.19 8.44
CA GLY A 26 -3.41 -0.62 8.55
C GLY A 26 -3.37 -1.89 7.72
N ASN A 27 -4.51 -2.59 7.70
CA ASN A 27 -4.69 -3.84 6.98
C ASN A 27 -5.32 -3.58 5.61
N TYR A 28 -4.66 -4.06 4.56
CA TYR A 28 -5.04 -3.85 3.17
C TYR A 28 -5.07 -5.15 2.40
N VAL A 29 -5.86 -5.16 1.32
CA VAL A 29 -5.71 -6.15 0.26
C VAL A 29 -4.99 -5.48 -0.91
N ILE A 30 -3.92 -6.09 -1.38
CA ILE A 30 -3.16 -5.60 -2.54
C ILE A 30 -3.65 -6.35 -3.77
N ILE A 31 -4.23 -5.63 -4.72
CA ILE A 31 -4.82 -6.20 -5.94
C ILE A 31 -4.02 -5.81 -7.17
N ASN A 32 -3.95 -6.72 -8.14
CA ASN A 32 -3.55 -6.35 -9.49
C ASN A 32 -4.62 -5.46 -10.11
N ARG A 33 -4.18 -4.43 -10.83
CA ARG A 33 -5.11 -3.55 -11.57
C ARG A 33 -5.82 -4.33 -12.69
N GLY A 34 -5.09 -5.22 -13.36
CA GLY A 34 -5.66 -6.08 -14.39
C GLY A 34 -6.50 -7.22 -13.79
N LEU A 35 -7.61 -7.52 -14.46
CA LEU A 35 -8.43 -8.69 -14.15
C LEU A 35 -7.79 -9.96 -14.72
N SER A 36 -8.17 -11.11 -14.16
CA SER A 36 -7.93 -12.41 -14.81
C SER A 36 -8.67 -12.53 -16.14
N SER A 37 -8.32 -13.53 -16.96
CA SER A 37 -9.05 -13.86 -18.20
C SER A 37 -10.53 -14.17 -17.97
N ALA A 38 -10.91 -14.60 -16.78
CA ALA A 38 -12.29 -14.85 -16.36
C ALA A 38 -12.98 -13.62 -15.72
N GLY A 39 -12.34 -12.45 -15.73
CA GLY A 39 -12.91 -11.21 -15.17
C GLY A 39 -12.75 -11.05 -13.66
N ASN A 40 -12.12 -11.99 -12.96
CA ASN A 40 -11.90 -11.88 -11.51
C ASN A 40 -10.80 -10.87 -11.15
N LYS A 41 -11.00 -10.11 -10.07
CA LYS A 41 -9.92 -9.35 -9.41
C LYS A 41 -8.89 -10.33 -8.86
N LEU A 42 -7.60 -10.05 -9.08
CA LEU A 42 -6.51 -10.87 -8.56
C LEU A 42 -5.84 -10.14 -7.39
N ALA A 43 -5.69 -10.84 -6.26
CA ALA A 43 -5.04 -10.34 -5.06
C ALA A 43 -3.69 -11.03 -4.84
N ILE A 44 -2.71 -10.27 -4.34
CA ILE A 44 -1.48 -10.84 -3.80
C ILE A 44 -1.88 -11.68 -2.58
N THR A 45 -1.53 -12.96 -2.62
CA THR A 45 -1.92 -13.96 -1.63
C THR A 45 -0.66 -14.61 -1.04
N PHE A 46 -0.59 -14.63 0.28
CA PHE A 46 0.40 -15.38 1.02
C PHE A 46 0.32 -16.86 0.66
N ASN A 47 1.46 -17.42 0.24
CA ASN A 47 1.60 -18.83 -0.08
C ASN A 47 2.13 -19.59 1.14
N GLN A 48 3.44 -19.50 1.38
CA GLN A 48 4.13 -20.07 2.52
C GLN A 48 5.46 -19.34 2.74
N PRO A 49 6.09 -19.46 3.93
CA PRO A 49 7.40 -18.86 4.19
C PRO A 49 8.46 -19.34 3.20
N GLY A 50 9.35 -18.43 2.79
CA GLY A 50 10.44 -18.74 1.85
C GLY A 50 10.00 -19.00 0.41
N GLN A 51 8.73 -18.78 0.07
CA GLN A 51 8.21 -18.93 -1.29
C GLN A 51 7.67 -17.60 -1.82
N PRO A 52 7.60 -17.42 -3.15
CA PRO A 52 6.94 -16.26 -3.74
C PRO A 52 5.47 -16.17 -3.30
N PRO A 53 4.94 -14.95 -3.04
CA PRO A 53 3.50 -14.77 -2.98
C PRO A 53 2.87 -15.08 -4.35
N ILE A 54 1.62 -15.50 -4.36
CA ILE A 54 0.90 -15.86 -5.58
C ILE A 54 -0.18 -14.83 -5.90
N MET A 55 -0.54 -14.72 -7.17
CA MET A 55 -1.73 -13.99 -7.61
C MET A 55 -2.91 -14.96 -7.68
N ALA A 56 -3.93 -14.75 -6.84
CA ALA A 56 -5.12 -15.59 -6.81
C ALA A 56 -6.40 -14.73 -6.86
N PRO A 57 -7.56 -15.28 -7.27
CA PRO A 57 -8.82 -14.55 -7.21
C PRO A 57 -9.07 -13.96 -5.81
N LEU A 58 -9.58 -12.74 -5.77
CA LEU A 58 -9.93 -12.05 -4.53
C LEU A 58 -11.07 -12.79 -3.83
N VAL A 59 -10.77 -13.44 -2.71
CA VAL A 59 -11.72 -14.15 -1.83
C VAL A 59 -11.72 -13.60 -0.39
N GLY A 60 -10.75 -12.74 -0.05
CA GLY A 60 -10.56 -12.18 1.28
C GLY A 60 -9.81 -13.12 2.23
N GLY A 61 -9.85 -12.79 3.52
CA GLY A 61 -9.21 -13.57 4.58
C GLY A 61 -7.74 -13.23 4.82
N ALA A 62 -7.16 -13.86 5.84
CA ALA A 62 -5.84 -13.53 6.35
C ALA A 62 -4.73 -13.69 5.31
N ASN A 63 -4.83 -14.69 4.41
CA ASN A 63 -3.82 -14.91 3.37
C ASN A 63 -3.79 -13.80 2.31
N GLN A 64 -4.86 -13.01 2.16
CA GLN A 64 -4.91 -11.89 1.22
C GLN A 64 -4.83 -10.53 1.93
N THR A 65 -4.63 -10.53 3.24
CA THR A 65 -4.58 -9.33 4.06
C THR A 65 -3.14 -9.03 4.45
N TRP A 66 -2.73 -7.78 4.25
CA TRP A 66 -1.38 -7.28 4.43
C TRP A 66 -1.40 -6.08 5.37
N ALA A 67 -0.61 -6.14 6.43
CA ALA A 67 -0.38 -5.03 7.34
C ALA A 67 0.69 -4.11 6.74
N LEU A 68 0.31 -2.88 6.43
CA LEU A 68 1.19 -1.80 6.04
C LEU A 68 1.58 -1.02 7.29
N ALA A 69 2.87 -0.82 7.50
CA ALA A 69 3.39 -0.04 8.62
C ALA A 69 4.48 0.92 8.16
N THR A 70 4.35 2.19 8.54
CA THR A 70 5.22 3.28 8.13
C THR A 70 6.61 3.16 8.75
N CYS A 71 7.63 3.25 7.90
CA CYS A 71 9.03 3.31 8.33
C CYS A 71 9.53 4.76 8.34
N ASN A 72 9.17 5.54 7.32
CA ASN A 72 9.46 6.97 7.21
C ASN A 72 8.44 7.64 6.26
N ALA A 73 8.65 8.92 5.95
CA ALA A 73 7.74 9.72 5.11
C ALA A 73 7.44 9.13 3.72
N VAL A 74 8.25 8.21 3.20
CA VAL A 74 8.13 7.66 1.84
C VAL A 74 8.22 6.14 1.76
N THR A 75 8.45 5.42 2.87
CA THR A 75 8.55 3.96 2.88
C THR A 75 7.72 3.28 3.95
N GLN A 76 7.25 2.07 3.64
CA GLN A 76 6.45 1.22 4.50
C GLN A 76 6.91 -0.24 4.39
N THR A 77 6.62 -1.04 5.41
CA THR A 77 6.70 -2.51 5.30
C THR A 77 5.39 -3.08 4.79
N ILE A 78 5.43 -4.28 4.22
CA ILE A 78 4.25 -5.03 3.82
C ILE A 78 4.31 -6.42 4.45
N THR A 79 3.61 -6.61 5.56
CA THR A 79 3.67 -7.81 6.40
C THR A 79 2.41 -8.66 6.22
N SER A 80 2.54 -9.97 6.09
CA SER A 80 1.39 -10.88 6.00
C SER A 80 0.62 -10.91 7.32
N VAL A 81 -0.71 -10.78 7.27
CA VAL A 81 -1.56 -10.98 8.47
C VAL A 81 -1.73 -12.47 8.78
N ALA A 82 -1.71 -13.34 7.76
CA ALA A 82 -1.71 -14.79 7.96
C ALA A 82 -0.44 -15.31 8.65
N ASN A 83 0.68 -14.61 8.50
CA ASN A 83 1.93 -14.94 9.15
C ASN A 83 2.73 -13.66 9.41
N THR A 84 2.56 -13.10 10.61
CA THR A 84 3.12 -11.80 11.00
C THR A 84 4.65 -11.76 11.00
N GLY A 85 5.31 -12.92 10.94
CA GLY A 85 6.76 -13.01 10.79
C GLY A 85 7.23 -12.96 9.34
N GLN A 86 6.37 -12.74 8.34
CA GLN A 86 6.73 -12.74 6.92
C GLN A 86 6.38 -11.41 6.25
N GLN A 87 7.35 -10.79 5.59
CA GLN A 87 7.14 -9.62 4.73
C GLN A 87 7.31 -9.98 3.26
N ILE A 88 6.65 -9.21 2.41
CA ILE A 88 7.00 -9.17 0.99
C ILE A 88 8.39 -8.54 0.88
N SER A 89 9.33 -9.28 0.32
CA SER A 89 10.71 -8.86 0.07
C SER A 89 11.10 -9.14 -1.39
N VAL A 90 12.20 -8.56 -1.83
CA VAL A 90 12.85 -8.93 -3.09
C VAL A 90 13.61 -10.23 -2.87
N GLY A 91 13.43 -11.20 -3.77
CA GLY A 91 14.19 -12.45 -3.80
C GLY A 91 15.61 -12.25 -4.34
N SER A 92 16.49 -13.22 -4.12
CA SER A 92 17.86 -13.17 -4.65
C SER A 92 17.84 -13.03 -6.19
N GLY A 93 18.58 -12.06 -6.71
CA GLY A 93 18.65 -11.78 -8.16
C GLY A 93 17.58 -10.81 -8.68
N ASP A 94 16.93 -10.04 -7.79
CA ASP A 94 16.09 -8.87 -8.07
C ASP A 94 14.90 -9.07 -9.02
N SER A 95 14.55 -10.32 -9.33
CA SER A 95 13.61 -10.62 -10.42
C SER A 95 12.22 -11.03 -9.93
N PHE A 96 12.04 -11.29 -8.63
CA PHE A 96 10.78 -11.78 -8.09
C PHE A 96 10.56 -11.38 -6.62
N LEU A 97 9.29 -11.35 -6.22
CA LEU A 97 8.90 -11.16 -4.82
C LEU A 97 9.02 -12.48 -4.06
N MET A 98 9.38 -12.39 -2.78
CA MET A 98 9.43 -13.53 -1.86
C MET A 98 8.76 -13.19 -0.53
N MET A 99 8.22 -14.22 0.11
CA MET A 99 7.84 -14.17 1.52
C MET A 99 9.07 -14.51 2.36
N TRP A 100 9.73 -13.51 2.92
CA TRP A 100 10.87 -13.73 3.80
C TRP A 100 10.58 -13.24 5.21
N SER A 101 11.19 -13.90 6.20
CA SER A 101 11.21 -13.38 7.56
C SER A 101 12.05 -12.11 7.59
N PRO A 102 11.48 -10.93 7.83
CA PRO A 102 12.23 -9.69 7.74
C PRO A 102 12.84 -9.35 9.09
N VAL A 103 13.78 -8.42 9.07
CA VAL A 103 13.62 -7.31 10.01
C VAL A 103 13.24 -6.01 9.28
N PHE A 104 13.59 -5.80 8.00
CA PHE A 104 13.31 -4.51 7.32
C PHE A 104 13.18 -4.57 5.78
N ALA A 105 12.22 -5.32 5.21
CA ALA A 105 11.89 -5.16 3.80
C ALA A 105 11.00 -3.92 3.61
N ILE A 106 11.55 -2.86 3.01
CA ILE A 106 10.90 -1.55 2.89
C ILE A 106 10.53 -1.22 1.45
N TRP A 107 9.32 -0.70 1.26
CA TRP A 107 8.73 -0.38 -0.04
C TRP A 107 8.29 1.06 -0.11
N SER A 108 8.52 1.72 -1.25
CA SER A 108 7.86 2.98 -1.57
C SER A 108 6.50 2.69 -2.21
N ILE A 109 5.41 3.02 -1.52
CA ILE A 109 4.04 2.87 -2.04
C ILE A 109 3.54 4.25 -2.48
N ARG A 110 3.08 4.36 -3.73
CA ARG A 110 2.75 5.64 -4.36
C ARG A 110 1.39 5.57 -5.04
N SER A 111 0.59 6.61 -4.88
CA SER A 111 -0.58 6.83 -5.74
C SER A 111 -0.13 7.31 -7.11
N SER A 112 -0.70 6.77 -8.18
CA SER A 112 -0.59 7.33 -9.53
C SER A 112 -1.97 7.48 -10.15
N THR A 113 -2.20 8.60 -10.82
CA THR A 113 -3.42 8.87 -11.60
C THR A 113 -3.33 8.30 -13.02
N ALA A 114 -2.43 7.35 -13.26
CA ALA A 114 -2.34 6.71 -14.56
C ALA A 114 -3.59 5.85 -14.73
N ASP A 115 -4.68 6.41 -15.22
CA ASP A 115 -5.71 5.63 -15.89
C ASP A 115 -5.06 5.07 -17.15
N SER A 116 -4.83 3.77 -17.16
CA SER A 116 -4.34 3.09 -18.36
C SER A 116 -5.47 3.13 -19.39
N THR A 117 -5.33 4.03 -20.37
CA THR A 117 -6.05 4.02 -21.65
C THR A 117 -5.88 2.69 -22.37
#